data_AF-A0A928TEJ1-F1
#
_entry.id   AF-A0A928TEJ1-F1
#
_cell.length_a   1.000
_cell.length_b   1.000
_cell.length_c   1.000
_cell.angle_alpha   90.00
_cell.angle_beta   90.00
_cell.angle_gamma   90.00
#
_symmetry.space_group_name_H-M   'P 1'
#
loop_
_entity.id
_entity.type
_entity.pdbx_description
1 polymer ?
#
loop_
_entity_poly.entity_id
_entity_poly.type
_entity_poly.pdbx_seq_one_letter_code
_entity_poly.pdbx_strand_id
1 'polypeptide(L)' 'MRLPIASPAGLLQAKAAAALEPARRPSKRGKDLLDIARLIGASPGLRSQLPAELLPLVEPFLDHPE' A
#
# COMPACT_ATOMS: atom_id res chain seq x y z
N MET A 1 10.94 24.51 8.38
CA MET A 1 10.56 23.56 9.45
C MET A 1 10.49 22.16 8.84
N ARG A 2 11.19 21.15 9.40
CA ARG A 2 11.07 19.75 8.95
C ARG A 2 9.99 19.07 9.78
N LEU A 3 9.03 18.42 9.12
CA LEU A 3 8.04 17.58 9.79
C LEU A 3 8.55 16.13 9.85
N PRO A 4 8.36 15.42 10.97
CA PRO A 4 8.69 14.01 11.05
C PRO A 4 7.65 13.19 10.27
N ILE A 5 7.99 12.83 9.03
CA ILE A 5 7.12 12.04 8.16
C ILE A 5 7.75 10.67 7.93
N ALA A 6 6.92 9.62 7.92
CA ALA A 6 7.36 8.27 7.62
C ALA A 6 7.94 8.18 6.19
N SER A 7 8.95 7.31 6.02
CA SER A 7 9.50 7.01 4.70
C SER A 7 8.47 6.30 3.83
N PRO A 8 8.60 6.30 2.49
CA PRO A 8 7.72 5.54 1.60
C PRO A 8 7.64 4.05 1.95
N ALA A 9 8.76 3.43 2.33
CA ALA A 9 8.79 2.06 2.83
C ALA A 9 8.02 1.90 4.15
N GLY A 10 8.19 2.83 5.11
CA GLY A 10 7.43 2.81 6.35
C GLY A 10 5.92 2.98 6.13
N LEU A 11 5.54 3.84 5.20
CA LEU A 11 4.15 4.03 4.77
C LEU A 11 3.59 2.75 4.14
N LEU A 12 4.35 2.08 3.27
CA LEU A 12 3.96 0.81 2.67
C LEU A 12 3.65 -0.24 3.75
N GLN A 13 4.55 -0.43 4.72
CA GLN A 13 4.37 -1.40 5.79
C GLN A 13 3.15 -1.09 6.66
N ALA A 14 2.94 0.19 6.99
CA ALA A 14 1.76 0.60 7.77
C ALA A 14 0.44 0.33 7.02
N LYS A 15 0.42 0.55 5.70
CA LYS A 15 -0.75 0.25 4.85
C LYS A 15 -0.98 -1.25 4.70
N ALA A 16 0.08 -2.03 4.50
CA ALA A 16 0.01 -3.47 4.41
C ALA A 16 -0.56 -4.07 5.71
N ALA A 17 -0.04 -3.66 6.87
CA ALA A 17 -0.56 -4.07 8.16
C ALA A 17 -2.05 -3.72 8.34
N ALA A 18 -2.46 -2.51 7.92
CA ALA A 18 -3.86 -2.10 7.99
C ALA A 18 -4.79 -2.89 7.05
N ALA A 19 -4.30 -3.28 5.86
CA ALA A 19 -5.06 -4.07 4.90
C ALA A 19 -5.29 -5.51 5.38
N LEU A 20 -4.29 -6.07 6.07
CA LEU A 20 -4.29 -7.44 6.61
C LEU A 20 -5.06 -7.59 7.93
N GLU A 21 -5.34 -6.49 8.62
CA GLU A 21 -6.15 -6.50 9.83
C GLU A 21 -7.53 -7.16 9.57
N PRO A 22 -7.86 -8.29 10.24
CA PRO A 22 -9.09 -9.02 9.99
C PRO A 22 -10.35 -8.17 10.20
N ALA A 23 -10.35 -7.34 11.25
CA ALA A 23 -11.49 -6.48 11.58
C ALA A 23 -11.59 -5.20 10.71
N ARG A 24 -10.69 -5.03 9.73
CA ARG A 24 -10.69 -3.86 8.84
C ARG A 24 -11.94 -3.84 7.96
N ARG A 25 -12.75 -2.78 8.10
CA ARG A 25 -13.95 -2.61 7.27
C ARG A 25 -13.61 -2.59 5.76
N PRO A 26 -14.45 -3.17 4.88
CA PRO A 26 -14.14 -3.33 3.46
C PRO A 26 -13.75 -2.04 2.73
N SER A 27 -14.47 -0.94 2.98
CA SER A 27 -14.17 0.37 2.35
C SER A 27 -12.81 0.94 2.74
N LYS A 28 -12.34 0.64 3.96
CA LYS A 28 -11.01 1.07 4.40
C LYS A 28 -9.93 0.17 3.83
N ARG A 29 -10.16 -1.14 3.78
CA ARG A 29 -9.26 -2.09 3.12
C ARG A 29 -9.05 -1.73 1.64
N GLY A 30 -10.12 -1.42 0.91
CA GLY A 30 -10.01 -0.97 -0.49
C GLY A 30 -9.19 0.32 -0.63
N LYS A 31 -9.37 1.29 0.27
CA LYS A 31 -8.51 2.49 0.31
C LYS A 31 -7.04 2.13 0.58
N ASP A 32 -6.79 1.24 1.54
CA ASP A 32 -5.43 0.85 1.90
C ASP A 32 -4.73 0.15 0.71
N LEU A 33 -5.44 -0.70 -0.06
CA LEU A 33 -4.93 -1.32 -1.29
C LEU A 33 -4.59 -0.30 -2.39
N LEU A 34 -5.45 0.70 -2.59
CA LEU A 34 -5.22 1.76 -3.58
C LEU A 34 -4.04 2.65 -3.17
N ASP A 35 -3.92 2.97 -1.89
CA ASP A 35 -2.76 3.72 -1.36
C ASP A 35 -1.46 2.94 -1.57
N ILE A 36 -1.47 1.61 -1.39
CA ILE A 36 -0.32 0.74 -1.69
C ILE A 36 0.03 0.79 -3.19
N ALA A 37 -0.97 0.67 -4.08
CA ALA A 37 -0.76 0.72 -5.52
C ALA A 37 -0.11 2.05 -5.95
N ARG A 38 -0.59 3.17 -5.39
CA ARG A 38 -0.01 4.51 -5.63
C ARG A 38 1.44 4.62 -5.16
N LEU A 39 1.76 4.08 -3.98
CA LEU A 39 3.13 4.06 -3.48
C LEU A 39 4.06 3.25 -4.40
N ILE A 40 3.61 2.09 -4.87
CA ILE A 40 4.37 1.25 -5.80
C ILE A 40 4.51 1.92 -7.16
N GLY A 41 3.45 2.54 -7.69
CA GLY A 41 3.50 3.29 -8.94
C GLY A 41 4.49 4.45 -8.89
N ALA A 42 4.55 5.17 -7.76
CA ALA A 42 5.52 6.25 -7.54
C ALA A 42 6.94 5.74 -7.24
N SER A 43 7.09 4.53 -6.71
CA SER A 43 8.38 3.93 -6.37
C SER A 43 8.36 2.41 -6.60
N PRO A 44 8.67 1.94 -7.83
CA PRO A 44 8.53 0.53 -8.20
C PRO A 44 9.33 -0.45 -7.33
N GLY A 45 10.45 0.01 -6.77
CA GLY A 45 11.28 -0.77 -5.85
C GLY A 45 10.58 -1.15 -4.54
N LEU A 46 9.46 -0.52 -4.19
CA LEU A 46 8.64 -0.89 -3.03
C LEU A 46 7.86 -2.19 -3.25
N ARG A 47 7.65 -2.62 -4.49
CA ARG A 47 6.91 -3.85 -4.81
C ARG A 47 7.53 -5.09 -4.14
N SER A 48 8.86 -5.15 -4.03
CA SER A 48 9.57 -6.28 -3.40
C SER A 48 9.40 -6.34 -1.88
N GLN A 49 8.88 -5.27 -1.25
CA GLN A 49 8.64 -5.18 0.18
C GLN A 49 7.17 -5.45 0.55
N LEU A 50 6.30 -5.63 -0.44
CA LEU A 50 4.89 -5.94 -0.22
C LEU A 50 4.73 -7.42 0.20
N PRO A 51 3.95 -7.73 1.24
CA PRO A 51 3.61 -9.10 1.56
C PRO A 51 2.97 -9.83 0.36
N ALA A 52 3.39 -11.06 0.10
CA ALA A 52 2.97 -11.82 -1.09
C ALA A 52 1.44 -11.99 -1.18
N GLU A 53 0.76 -12.12 -0.05
CA GLU A 53 -0.70 -12.22 0.05
C GLU A 53 -1.46 -10.96 -0.41
N LEU A 54 -0.83 -9.78 -0.36
CA LEU A 54 -1.41 -8.53 -0.85
C LEU A 54 -1.14 -8.28 -2.33
N LEU A 55 -0.12 -8.93 -2.91
CA LEU A 55 0.25 -8.75 -4.30
C LEU A 55 -0.91 -8.95 -5.29
N PRO A 56 -1.67 -10.07 -5.26
CA PRO A 56 -2.78 -10.26 -6.21
C PRO A 56 -3.93 -9.27 -6.01
N LEU A 57 -4.04 -8.67 -4.81
CA LEU A 57 -5.08 -7.67 -4.50
C LEU A 57 -4.71 -6.27 -5.01
N VAL A 58 -3.42 -5.99 -5.13
CA VAL A 58 -2.87 -4.69 -5.53
C VAL A 58 -2.61 -4.64 -7.03
N GLU A 59 -2.20 -5.76 -7.63
CA GLU A 59 -1.82 -5.87 -9.04
C GLU A 59 -2.82 -5.24 -10.04
N PRO A 60 -4.16 -5.39 -9.88
CA PRO A 60 -5.13 -4.76 -10.78
C PRO A 60 -5.07 -3.23 -10.82
N PHE A 61 -4.49 -2.60 -9.79
CA PHE A 61 -4.38 -1.14 -9.68
C PHE A 61 -3.02 -0.59 -10.14
N LEU A 62 -2.05 -1.46 -10.48
CA LEU A 62 -0.71 -1.03 -10.91
C LEU A 62 -0.68 -0.62 -12.39
N ASP A 63 -1.55 -1.19 -13.22
CA ASP A 63 -1.61 -0.93 -14.67
C ASP A 63 -2.46 0.29 -15.05
N HIS A 64 -3.15 0.88 -14.07
CA HIS A 64 -4.05 2.03 -14.23
C HIS A 64 -3.85 3.08 -13.12
N PRO A 65 -2.69 3.76 -13.05
CA PRO A 65 -2.54 4.90 -12.17
C PRO A 65 -3.39 6.07 -12.69
N GLU A 66 -4.47 6.39 -11.98
CA GLU A 66 -5.24 7.65 -12.15
C GLU A 66 -4.36 8.90 -11.97
#